data_AF-A0A1V4H7S2-F1
#
_entry.id   AF-A0A1V4H7S2-F1
#
_cell.length_a   1.000
_cell.length_b   1.000
_cell.length_c   1.000
_cell.angle_alpha   90.00
_cell.angle_beta   90.00
_cell.angle_gamma   90.00
#
_symmetry.space_group_name_H-M   'P 1'
#
loop_
_entity.id
_entity.type
_entity.pdbx_description
1 polymer ?
#
loop_
_entity_poly.entity_id
_entity_poly.type
_entity_poly.pdbx_seq_one_letter_code
_entity_poly.pdbx_strand_id
1 'polypeptide(L)'
;MEKDLVKYLGDLLLHQDDGLLIKLRMGDGLDKSKVDEICTVLSQLAIEWEKDDKISKEAVDYFIHIDPVMNAALNRYSEKQQAEILIALDTIMDKVRHCL
;
A
#
# COMPACT_ATOMS: atom_id res chain seq x y z
N MET A 1 1.87 -7.23 18.19
CA MET A 1 2.92 -6.71 17.28
C MET A 1 2.48 -6.92 15.84
N GLU A 2 2.51 -8.13 15.30
CA GLU A 2 2.01 -8.42 13.93
C GLU A 2 0.58 -7.91 13.67
N LYS A 3 -0.38 -8.28 14.52
CA LYS A 3 -1.77 -7.83 14.40
C LYS A 3 -1.92 -6.30 14.43
N ASP A 4 -1.01 -5.62 15.12
CA ASP A 4 -1.00 -4.16 15.20
C ASP A 4 -0.45 -3.54 13.90
N LEU A 5 0.58 -4.16 13.30
CA LEU A 5 1.15 -3.75 12.02
C LEU A 5 0.20 -3.98 10.85
N VAL A 6 -0.50 -5.13 10.80
CA VAL A 6 -1.50 -5.40 9.75
C VAL A 6 -2.65 -4.41 9.84
N LYS A 7 -3.15 -4.14 11.05
CA LYS A 7 -4.18 -3.11 11.25
C LYS A 7 -3.67 -1.73 10.81
N TYR A 8 -2.44 -1.39 11.19
CA TYR A 8 -1.85 -0.10 10.84
C TYR A 8 -1.68 0.06 9.33
N LEU A 9 -1.26 -0.99 8.63
CA LEU A 9 -1.23 -1.01 7.18
C LEU A 9 -2.63 -0.75 6.58
N GLY A 10 -3.66 -1.38 7.14
CA GLY A 10 -5.05 -1.14 6.77
C GLY A 10 -5.44 0.33 6.91
N ASP A 11 -5.11 0.97 8.03
CA ASP A 11 -5.35 2.39 8.26
C ASP A 11 -4.61 3.27 7.24
N LEU A 12 -3.33 3.00 6.97
CA LEU A 12 -2.54 3.74 5.98
C LEU A 12 -3.10 3.63 4.56
N LEU A 13 -3.69 2.49 4.19
CA LEU A 13 -4.25 2.27 2.86
C LEU A 13 -5.68 2.79 2.72
N LEU A 14 -6.52 2.56 3.74
CA LEU A 14 -7.98 2.58 3.61
C LEU A 14 -8.71 3.55 4.55
N HIS A 15 -8.02 4.26 5.45
CA HIS A 15 -8.67 5.23 6.33
C HIS A 15 -9.50 6.25 5.52
N GLN A 16 -10.75 6.49 5.92
CA GLN A 16 -11.77 7.13 5.06
C GLN A 16 -11.38 8.50 4.50
N ASP A 17 -10.59 9.28 5.24
CA ASP A 17 -10.18 10.62 4.82
C ASP A 17 -8.68 10.75 4.51
N ASP A 18 -7.89 9.73 4.88
CA ASP A 18 -6.42 9.87 4.87
C ASP A 18 -5.69 8.64 4.30
N GLY A 19 -6.40 7.54 4.01
CA GLY A 19 -5.80 6.36 3.40
C GLY A 19 -5.27 6.67 2.00
N LEU A 20 -4.09 6.14 1.66
CA LEU A 20 -3.44 6.38 0.37
C LEU A 20 -4.37 6.06 -0.81
N LEU A 21 -5.04 4.91 -0.75
CA LEU A 21 -5.95 4.45 -1.81
C LEU A 21 -7.19 5.33 -1.89
N ILE A 22 -7.62 5.91 -0.77
CA ILE A 22 -8.76 6.80 -0.71
C ILE A 22 -8.41 8.16 -1.33
N LYS A 23 -7.29 8.77 -0.94
CA LYS A 23 -6.80 10.03 -1.52
C LYS A 23 -6.63 9.94 -3.03
N LEU A 24 -6.06 8.84 -3.52
CA LEU A 24 -5.89 8.60 -4.96
C LEU A 24 -7.24 8.51 -5.69
N ARG A 25 -8.22 7.83 -5.08
CA ARG A 25 -9.57 7.73 -5.66
C ARG A 25 -10.31 9.06 -5.68
N MET A 26 -10.07 9.91 -4.68
CA MET A 26 -10.70 11.24 -4.54
C MET A 26 -10.07 12.30 -5.44
N GLY A 27 -8.85 12.07 -5.95
CA GLY A 27 -8.15 13.04 -6.78
C GLY A 27 -7.18 13.94 -6.01
N ASP A 28 -6.93 13.66 -4.72
CA ASP A 28 -6.11 14.51 -3.85
C ASP A 28 -4.60 14.41 -4.15
N GLY A 29 -4.22 13.34 -4.84
CA GLY A 29 -2.85 13.13 -5.31
C GLY A 29 -2.10 12.10 -4.49
N LEU A 30 -0.84 11.89 -4.87
CA LEU A 30 0.04 10.94 -4.21
C LEU A 30 0.65 11.54 -2.95
N ASP A 31 0.37 10.92 -1.81
CA ASP A 31 1.00 11.24 -0.53
C ASP A 31 2.29 10.44 -0.36
N LYS A 32 3.44 11.05 -0.70
CA LYS A 32 4.75 10.36 -0.69
C LYS A 32 5.18 9.93 0.71
N SER A 33 4.90 10.73 1.74
CA SER A 33 5.17 10.33 3.14
C SER A 33 4.44 9.06 3.52
N LYS A 34 3.20 8.91 3.07
CA LYS A 34 2.39 7.72 3.31
C LYS A 34 2.90 6.51 2.56
N VAL A 35 3.42 6.69 1.35
CA VAL A 35 4.11 5.63 0.58
C VAL A 35 5.32 5.13 1.38
N ASP A 36 6.18 6.02 1.86
CA ASP A 36 7.35 5.66 2.66
C ASP A 36 6.97 4.88 3.93
N GLU A 37 5.90 5.31 4.59
CA GLU A 37 5.38 4.66 5.78
C GLU A 37 4.81 3.27 5.49
N ILE A 38 4.02 3.12 4.42
CA ILE A 38 3.53 1.81 3.94
C ILE A 38 4.70 0.88 3.66
N CYS A 39 5.72 1.35 2.94
CA CYS A 39 6.92 0.55 2.66
C CYS A 39 7.68 0.14 3.92
N THR A 40 7.71 0.99 4.94
CA THR A 40 8.32 0.69 6.24
C THR A 40 7.56 -0.43 6.95
N VAL A 41 6.24 -0.32 7.01
CA VAL A 41 5.38 -1.35 7.63
C VAL A 41 5.47 -2.69 6.88
N LEU A 42 5.43 -2.68 5.55
CA LEU A 42 5.60 -3.89 4.74
C LEU A 42 6.97 -4.54 4.96
N SER A 43 8.04 -3.75 5.09
CA SER A 43 9.37 -4.28 5.36
C SER A 43 9.46 -4.93 6.75
N GLN A 44 8.75 -4.39 7.74
CA GLN A 44 8.67 -4.99 9.08
C GLN A 44 7.86 -6.29 9.05
N LEU A 45 6.71 -6.30 8.37
CA LEU A 45 5.88 -7.51 8.20
C LEU A 45 6.66 -8.62 7.49
N ALA A 46 7.42 -8.30 6.43
CA ALA A 46 8.27 -9.27 5.74
C ALA A 46 9.30 -9.93 6.68
N ILE A 47 9.91 -9.16 7.59
CA ILE A 47 10.86 -9.69 8.57
C ILE A 47 10.14 -10.57 9.60
N GLU A 48 8.96 -10.16 10.07
CA GLU A 48 8.18 -10.96 11.01
C GLU A 48 7.76 -12.30 10.39
N TRP A 49 7.33 -12.29 9.13
CA TRP A 49 6.85 -13.47 8.43
C TRP A 49 7.93 -14.33 7.77
N GLU A 50 9.19 -13.89 7.71
CA GLU A 50 10.30 -14.67 7.10
C GLU A 50 10.41 -16.10 7.65
N LYS A 51 9.99 -16.31 8.90
CA LYS A 51 10.07 -17.60 9.60
C LYS A 51 8.73 -18.31 9.77
N ASP A 52 7.64 -17.71 9.31
CA ASP A 52 6.30 -18.24 9.44
C ASP A 52 5.80 -18.78 8.10
N ASP A 53 5.24 -19.99 8.10
CA ASP A 53 4.68 -20.61 6.89
C ASP A 53 3.32 -19.98 6.45
N LYS A 54 2.89 -18.91 7.12
CA LYS A 54 1.55 -18.32 6.97
C LYS A 54 1.62 -16.81 7.20
N ILE A 55 0.81 -16.10 6.44
CA ILE A 55 0.59 -14.66 6.60
C ILE A 55 -0.86 -14.38 6.96
N SER A 56 -1.11 -13.20 7.51
CA SER A 56 -2.46 -12.75 7.83
C SER A 56 -3.33 -12.68 6.57
N LYS A 57 -4.50 -13.31 6.61
CA LYS A 57 -5.53 -13.19 5.56
C LYS A 57 -5.91 -11.73 5.31
N GLU A 58 -6.01 -10.95 6.37
CA GLU A 58 -6.35 -9.53 6.29
C GLU A 58 -5.29 -8.73 5.51
N ALA A 59 -4.00 -9.06 5.68
CA ALA A 59 -2.93 -8.44 4.90
C ALA A 59 -3.00 -8.83 3.43
N VAL A 60 -3.29 -10.10 3.12
CA VAL A 60 -3.51 -10.57 1.74
C VAL A 60 -4.66 -9.80 1.09
N ASP A 61 -5.77 -9.64 1.82
CA ASP A 61 -6.92 -8.86 1.34
C ASP A 61 -6.51 -7.41 1.02
N TYR A 62 -5.61 -6.79 1.79
CA TYR A 62 -5.04 -5.48 1.43
C TYR A 62 -4.19 -5.54 0.17
N PHE A 63 -3.26 -6.51 0.06
CA PHE A 63 -2.32 -6.61 -1.06
C PHE A 63 -3.00 -6.73 -2.41
N ILE A 64 -4.05 -7.55 -2.50
CA ILE A 64 -4.80 -7.75 -3.76
C ILE A 64 -5.55 -6.50 -4.22
N HIS A 65 -5.75 -5.52 -3.33
CA HIS A 65 -6.46 -4.27 -3.65
C HIS A 65 -5.52 -3.12 -4.07
N ILE A 66 -4.24 -3.15 -3.71
CA ILE A 66 -3.31 -2.04 -3.98
C ILE A 66 -3.21 -1.72 -5.47
N ASP A 67 -2.78 -2.69 -6.27
CA ASP A 67 -2.58 -2.52 -7.72
C ASP A 67 -3.87 -2.07 -8.46
N PRO A 68 -5.02 -2.79 -8.36
CA PRO A 68 -6.19 -2.40 -9.12
C PRO A 68 -6.74 -1.04 -8.71
N VAL A 69 -6.65 -0.65 -7.44
CA VAL A 69 -7.14 0.66 -6.99
C VAL A 69 -6.24 1.79 -7.45
N MET A 70 -4.91 1.64 -7.35
CA MET A 70 -3.97 2.65 -7.83
C MET A 70 -4.07 2.82 -9.35
N ASN A 71 -4.12 1.73 -10.11
CA ASN A 71 -4.28 1.78 -11.57
C ASN A 71 -5.61 2.42 -12.00
N ALA A 72 -6.72 2.10 -11.32
CA ALA A 72 -8.03 2.69 -11.62
C ALA A 72 -8.07 4.21 -11.36
N ALA A 73 -7.20 4.74 -10.50
CA ALA A 73 -7.14 6.16 -10.19
C ALA A 73 -6.36 6.99 -11.23
N LEU A 74 -5.50 6.38 -12.06
CA LEU A 74 -4.56 7.08 -12.95
C LEU A 74 -5.23 8.09 -13.89
N ASN A 75 -6.39 7.75 -14.45
CA ASN A 75 -7.13 8.61 -15.39
C ASN A 75 -7.59 9.95 -14.78
N ARG A 76 -7.47 10.13 -13.46
CA ARG A 76 -7.77 11.39 -12.76
C ARG A 76 -6.60 12.36 -12.72
N TYR A 77 -5.41 11.90 -13.09
CA TYR A 77 -4.16 12.61 -12.90
C TYR A 77 -3.48 12.95 -14.21
N SER A 78 -2.65 14.00 -14.22
CA SER A 78 -1.79 14.33 -15.36
C SER A 78 -0.76 13.23 -15.61
N GLU A 79 -0.21 13.13 -16.83
CA GLU A 79 0.82 12.12 -17.18
C GLU A 79 2.00 12.13 -16.20
N LYS A 80 2.45 13.32 -15.77
CA LYS A 80 3.51 13.45 -14.76
C LYS A 80 3.11 12.81 -13.43
N GLN A 81 1.91 13.12 -12.93
CA GLN A 81 1.41 12.53 -11.68
C GLN A 81 1.15 11.03 -11.81
N GLN A 82 0.67 10.57 -12.97
CA GLN A 82 0.51 9.14 -13.26
C GLN A 82 1.85 8.41 -13.17
N ALA A 83 2.92 8.97 -13.74
CA ALA A 83 4.26 8.41 -13.63
C ALA A 83 4.71 8.30 -12.16
N GLU A 84 4.47 9.33 -11.35
CA GLU A 84 4.78 9.31 -9.91
C GLU A 84 3.98 8.22 -9.16
N ILE A 85 2.68 8.07 -9.47
CA ILE A 85 1.82 7.04 -8.88
C ILE A 85 2.29 5.64 -9.28
N LEU A 86 2.67 5.43 -10.53
CA LEU A 86 3.18 4.15 -11.03
C LEU A 86 4.51 3.77 -10.38
N ILE A 87 5.41 4.73 -10.16
CA ILE A 87 6.66 4.49 -9.41
C ILE A 87 6.35 4.08 -7.96
N ALA A 88 5.42 4.77 -7.31
CA ALA A 88 4.99 4.42 -5.95
C ALA A 88 4.33 3.04 -5.90
N LEU A 89 3.48 2.71 -6.87
CA LEU A 89 2.87 1.40 -7.01
C LEU A 89 3.94 0.30 -7.13
N ASP A 90 4.90 0.45 -8.04
CA ASP A 90 5.97 -0.54 -8.22
C ASP A 90 6.80 -0.71 -6.94
N THR A 91 7.10 0.41 -6.26
CA THR A 91 7.83 0.40 -4.98
C THR A 91 7.06 -0.33 -3.86
N ILE A 92 5.74 -0.09 -3.74
CA ILE A 92 4.91 -0.79 -2.77
C ILE A 92 4.80 -2.28 -3.11
N MET A 93 4.56 -2.60 -4.38
CA MET A 93 4.41 -3.99 -4.83
C MET A 93 5.69 -4.79 -4.69
N ASP A 94 6.87 -4.17 -4.83
CA ASP A 94 8.15 -4.78 -4.49
C ASP A 94 8.19 -5.21 -3.01
N LYS A 95 7.76 -4.33 -2.09
CA LYS A 95 7.68 -4.67 -0.66
C LYS A 95 6.63 -5.74 -0.34
N VAL A 96 5.49 -5.72 -1.03
CA VAL A 96 4.48 -6.79 -0.92
C VAL A 96 5.07 -8.14 -1.30
N ARG A 97 5.86 -8.23 -2.38
CA ARG A 97 6.48 -9.50 -2.80
C ARG A 97 7.43 -10.07 -1.76
N HIS A 98 8.08 -9.23 -0.96
CA HIS A 98 8.92 -9.69 0.15
C HIS A 98 8.13 -10.25 1.35
N CYS A 99 6.82 -10.00 1.41
CA CYS A 99 5.93 -10.56 2.43
C CYS A 99 5.34 -11.93 2.05
N LEU A 100 5.57 -12.40 0.82
CA LEU A 100 4.97 -13.62 0.24
C LEU A 100 6.03 -14.70 0.03
#